data_AF-A0A7Y4YIC2-F1
#
_entry.id   AF-A0A7Y4YIC2-F1
#
_cell.length_a   1.000
_cell.length_b   1.000
_cell.length_c   1.000
_cell.angle_alpha   90.00
_cell.angle_beta   90.00
_cell.angle_gamma   90.00
#
_symmetry.space_group_name_H-M   'P 1'
#
loop_
_entity.id
_entity.type
_entity.pdbx_description
1 polymer ?
#
loop_
_entity_poly.entity_id
_entity_poly.type
_entity_poly.pdbx_seq_one_letter_code
_entity_poly.pdbx_strand_id
1 'polypeptide(L)'
;MKFILPLMCLFSSTICGGKESSFRVLFRVVNDEGKPVAEAKVGVSWENATATKNSERIKSVESISDQDGRVEFEGKAFTSGVSYGANKQGHYAAWGLRYSFTSTHLLRWQPWNPTIEVLLKRIKNPVPMYAKRVEVKIPEFNQPIGYDLVQGDLVAPYGKGQLSDLIFEADRKVVSDQEYDGTLTLRFSNEGDGLVAHEIPQPDPPGLRMPYIAPDDGYVSSKTWEESRHTSARRNGNIISTASNRMNYFIRVRTVRDKEGKIVSALYGKIHGDFRWFIGARAPKSGLAFIYYLNPDGTRNVEYDPKRNLLKSSKRDDSDYENLAP
;
A
#
# COMPACT_ATOMS: atom_id res chain seq x y z
N MET A 1 -70.29 -41.79 -21.81
CA MET A 1 -69.49 -40.60 -22.23
C MET A 1 -69.40 -39.65 -21.04
N LYS A 2 -68.29 -39.68 -20.29
CA LYS A 2 -67.97 -38.71 -19.24
C LYS A 2 -66.56 -38.20 -19.54
N PHE A 3 -66.46 -36.92 -19.89
CA PHE A 3 -65.20 -36.25 -20.19
C PHE A 3 -64.38 -36.10 -18.90
N ILE A 4 -63.13 -36.56 -18.95
CA ILE A 4 -62.10 -36.28 -17.95
C ILE A 4 -61.45 -34.95 -18.33
N LEU A 5 -61.64 -33.92 -17.52
CA LEU A 5 -60.88 -32.67 -17.59
C LEU A 5 -59.50 -32.91 -16.94
N PRO A 6 -58.36 -32.60 -17.60
CA PRO A 6 -57.09 -32.66 -16.92
C PRO A 6 -56.92 -31.39 -16.08
N LEU A 7 -56.70 -31.61 -14.77
CA LEU A 7 -56.29 -30.59 -13.82
C LEU A 7 -54.89 -30.10 -14.22
N MET A 8 -54.83 -28.92 -14.82
CA MET A 8 -53.57 -28.29 -15.21
C MET A 8 -52.88 -27.76 -13.94
N CYS A 9 -52.01 -28.57 -13.34
CA CYS A 9 -51.11 -28.12 -12.28
C CYS A 9 -50.15 -27.07 -12.85
N LEU A 10 -50.46 -25.80 -12.62
CA LEU A 10 -49.50 -24.71 -12.72
C LEU A 10 -48.41 -24.93 -11.67
N PHE A 11 -47.30 -25.56 -12.08
CA PHE A 11 -46.04 -25.41 -11.38
C PHE A 11 -45.62 -23.95 -11.52
N SER A 12 -45.99 -23.13 -10.54
CA SER A 12 -45.32 -21.87 -10.24
C SER A 12 -43.86 -22.22 -9.97
N SER A 13 -43.01 -22.11 -10.99
CA SER A 13 -41.58 -22.00 -10.79
C SER A 13 -41.34 -20.72 -10.00
N THR A 14 -41.30 -20.85 -8.67
CA THR A 14 -40.65 -19.86 -7.83
C THR A 14 -39.21 -19.77 -8.30
N ILE A 15 -38.95 -18.78 -9.15
CA ILE A 15 -37.60 -18.28 -9.38
C ILE A 15 -37.08 -17.96 -7.99
N CYS A 16 -36.12 -18.76 -7.52
CA CYS A 16 -35.43 -18.52 -6.27
C CYS A 16 -34.55 -17.27 -6.48
N GLY A 17 -35.19 -16.09 -6.51
CA GLY A 17 -34.50 -14.82 -6.42
C GLY A 17 -33.81 -14.79 -5.06
N GLY A 18 -32.49 -14.77 -5.04
CA GLY A 18 -31.71 -14.81 -3.81
C GLY A 18 -32.18 -13.70 -2.85
N LYS A 19 -32.61 -14.07 -1.65
CA LYS A 19 -33.20 -13.13 -0.70
C LYS A 19 -32.11 -12.25 -0.08
N GLU A 20 -32.26 -10.94 -0.22
CA GLU A 20 -31.45 -9.97 0.52
C GLU A 20 -31.73 -10.06 2.02
N SER A 21 -30.71 -9.81 2.83
CA SER A 21 -30.86 -9.67 4.28
C SER A 21 -30.62 -8.22 4.69
N SER A 22 -31.40 -7.74 5.65
CA SER A 22 -31.20 -6.41 6.23
C SER A 22 -29.87 -6.34 6.97
N PHE A 23 -29.21 -5.19 6.91
CA PHE A 23 -28.10 -4.86 7.79
C PHE A 23 -28.34 -3.50 8.45
N ARG A 24 -27.65 -3.31 9.57
CA ARG A 24 -27.46 -2.03 10.24
C ARG A 24 -26.01 -1.98 10.69
N VAL A 25 -25.35 -0.84 10.51
CA VAL A 25 -23.96 -0.61 10.92
C VAL A 25 -23.81 0.80 11.48
N LEU A 26 -23.05 0.92 12.56
CA LEU A 26 -22.63 2.19 13.13
C LEU A 26 -21.16 2.41 12.80
N PHE A 27 -20.82 3.45 12.06
CA PHE A 27 -19.43 3.88 11.92
C PHE A 27 -19.07 4.88 13.02
N ARG A 28 -17.87 4.74 13.58
CA ARG A 28 -17.25 5.70 14.48
C ARG A 28 -15.95 6.19 13.84
N VAL A 29 -15.94 7.43 13.40
CA VAL A 29 -14.78 8.06 12.77
C VAL A 29 -13.90 8.68 13.84
N VAL A 30 -12.62 8.29 13.87
CA VAL A 30 -11.62 8.77 14.83
C VAL A 30 -10.36 9.24 14.14
N ASN A 31 -9.58 10.11 14.79
CA ASN A 31 -8.27 10.52 14.31
C ASN A 31 -7.13 9.71 14.93
N ASP A 32 -5.88 10.05 14.60
CA ASP A 32 -4.67 9.40 15.10
C ASP A 32 -4.41 9.59 16.61
N GLU A 33 -5.25 10.35 17.33
CA GLU A 33 -5.29 10.44 18.79
C GLU A 33 -6.47 9.65 19.40
N GLY A 34 -7.26 8.94 18.58
CA GLY A 34 -8.48 8.26 19.02
C GLY A 34 -9.65 9.19 19.34
N LYS A 35 -9.54 10.49 19.01
CA LYS A 35 -10.62 11.47 19.21
C LYS A 35 -11.64 11.40 18.08
N PRO A 36 -12.94 11.62 18.36
CA PRO A 36 -13.97 11.61 17.34
C PRO A 36 -13.73 12.69 16.29
N VAL A 37 -14.04 12.38 15.03
CA VAL A 37 -13.99 13.32 13.91
C VAL A 37 -15.41 13.63 13.47
N ALA A 38 -15.89 14.79 13.90
CA ALA A 38 -17.19 15.31 13.49
C ALA A 38 -17.18 15.79 12.04
N GLU A 39 -18.37 15.81 11.44
CA GLU A 39 -18.61 16.31 10.10
C GLU A 39 -17.74 15.64 9.01
N ALA A 40 -17.30 14.41 9.23
CA ALA A 40 -16.66 13.59 8.23
C ALA A 40 -17.71 13.01 7.30
N LYS A 41 -17.45 13.03 5.99
CA LYS A 41 -18.32 12.38 5.03
C LYS A 41 -17.99 10.90 5.02
N VAL A 42 -18.97 10.06 5.33
CA VAL A 42 -18.83 8.60 5.37
C VAL A 42 -19.71 8.02 4.28
N GLY A 43 -19.15 7.11 3.49
CA GLY A 43 -19.86 6.37 2.46
C GLY A 43 -19.88 4.88 2.77
N VAL A 44 -20.98 4.23 2.43
CA VAL A 44 -21.09 2.76 2.49
C VAL A 44 -21.79 2.24 1.23
N SER A 45 -21.29 1.12 0.72
CA SER A 45 -21.74 0.49 -0.52
C SER A 45 -21.95 -1.01 -0.33
N TRP A 46 -22.96 -1.57 -1.01
CA TRP A 46 -23.27 -3.00 -0.96
C TRP A 46 -23.92 -3.51 -2.25
N GLU A 47 -23.87 -4.83 -2.45
CA GLU A 47 -24.54 -5.49 -3.58
C GLU A 47 -26.04 -5.67 -3.31
N ASN A 48 -26.86 -5.28 -4.28
CA ASN A 48 -28.30 -5.58 -4.32
C ASN A 48 -28.56 -6.85 -5.15
N ALA A 49 -29.53 -7.66 -4.73
CA ALA A 49 -29.90 -8.92 -5.40
C ALA A 49 -30.69 -8.67 -6.70
N THR A 50 -31.37 -7.53 -6.81
CA THR A 50 -32.34 -7.24 -7.87
C THR A 50 -31.75 -6.40 -9.02
N ALA A 51 -30.46 -6.51 -9.28
CA ALA A 51 -29.80 -5.81 -10.37
C ALA A 51 -30.27 -6.34 -11.74
N THR A 52 -31.29 -5.72 -12.32
CA THR A 52 -31.66 -5.84 -13.74
C THR A 52 -30.76 -4.96 -14.62
N LYS A 53 -30.89 -5.06 -15.95
CA LYS A 53 -30.22 -4.13 -16.91
C LYS A 53 -30.45 -2.64 -16.59
N ASN A 54 -31.49 -2.29 -15.84
CA ASN A 54 -31.89 -0.90 -15.56
C ASN A 54 -31.71 -0.48 -14.09
N SER A 55 -30.98 -1.25 -13.27
CA SER A 55 -30.78 -0.95 -11.84
C SER A 55 -29.35 -1.21 -11.40
N GLU A 56 -28.84 -0.37 -10.51
CA GLU A 56 -27.47 -0.45 -10.01
C GLU A 56 -27.25 -1.72 -9.18
N ARG A 57 -26.24 -2.51 -9.59
CA ARG A 57 -25.80 -3.69 -8.85
C ARG A 57 -25.17 -3.35 -7.50
N ILE A 58 -24.51 -2.20 -7.44
CA ILE A 58 -23.92 -1.66 -6.21
C ILE A 58 -24.72 -0.43 -5.82
N LYS A 59 -25.33 -0.46 -4.64
CA LYS A 59 -25.90 0.75 -4.04
C LYS A 59 -24.87 1.38 -3.14
N SER A 60 -24.75 2.70 -3.24
CA SER A 60 -23.89 3.53 -2.38
C SER A 60 -24.74 4.63 -1.75
N VAL A 61 -24.54 4.87 -0.46
CA VAL A 61 -25.13 5.99 0.26
C VAL A 61 -24.07 6.67 1.10
N GLU A 62 -24.27 7.96 1.36
CA GLU A 62 -23.34 8.78 2.11
C GLU A 62 -24.09 9.57 3.17
N SER A 63 -23.41 9.87 4.28
CA SER A 63 -23.92 10.73 5.33
C SER A 63 -22.75 11.39 6.07
N ILE A 64 -23.06 12.31 6.99
CA ILE A 64 -22.08 13.10 7.73
C ILE A 64 -22.06 12.65 9.18
N SER A 65 -20.86 12.48 9.76
CA SER A 65 -20.72 12.12 11.16
C SER A 65 -21.15 13.24 12.11
N ASP A 66 -21.75 12.86 13.24
CA ASP A 66 -22.14 13.78 14.32
C ASP A 66 -20.94 14.25 15.16
N GLN A 67 -21.20 14.99 16.24
CA GLN A 67 -20.16 15.52 17.14
C GLN A 67 -19.34 14.42 17.85
N ASP A 68 -19.90 13.21 17.99
CA ASP A 68 -19.22 12.04 18.54
C ASP A 68 -18.52 11.21 17.44
N GLY A 69 -18.47 11.74 16.21
CA GLY A 69 -17.88 11.07 15.05
C GLY A 69 -18.70 9.88 14.58
N ARG A 70 -19.99 9.80 14.92
CA ARG A 70 -20.84 8.65 14.64
C ARG A 70 -21.75 8.88 13.45
N VAL A 71 -21.99 7.81 12.69
CA VAL A 71 -22.98 7.79 11.61
C VAL A 71 -23.48 6.38 11.40
N GLU A 72 -24.79 6.24 11.25
CA GLU A 72 -25.45 4.95 11.12
C GLU A 72 -25.99 4.76 9.70
N PHE A 73 -25.90 3.53 9.19
CA PHE A 73 -26.50 3.14 7.93
C PHE A 73 -27.32 1.87 8.09
N GLU A 74 -28.45 1.85 7.39
CA GLU A 74 -29.32 0.69 7.26
C GLU A 74 -29.57 0.39 5.78
N GLY A 75 -29.69 -0.89 5.46
CA GLY A 75 -29.94 -1.32 4.10
C GLY A 75 -30.31 -2.79 4.01
N LYS A 76 -30.42 -3.29 2.78
CA LYS A 76 -30.60 -4.70 2.45
C LYS A 76 -29.48 -5.09 1.51
N ALA A 77 -28.65 -6.03 1.94
CA ALA A 77 -27.50 -6.50 1.17
C ALA A 77 -27.72 -7.95 0.75
N PHE A 78 -27.40 -8.23 -0.51
CA PHE A 78 -27.41 -9.59 -1.06
C PHE A 78 -26.23 -10.41 -0.57
N THR A 79 -25.04 -9.79 -0.51
CA THR A 79 -23.81 -10.42 -0.04
C THR A 79 -23.55 -10.07 1.42
N SER A 80 -22.69 -10.86 2.07
CA SER A 80 -22.33 -10.69 3.47
C SER A 80 -21.38 -9.51 3.73
N GLY A 81 -21.17 -8.60 2.79
CA GLY A 81 -20.17 -7.55 2.91
C GLY A 81 -20.67 -6.18 2.53
N VAL A 82 -20.17 -5.17 3.25
CA VAL A 82 -20.27 -3.76 2.88
C VAL A 82 -18.87 -3.22 2.62
N SER A 83 -18.72 -2.40 1.58
CA SER A 83 -17.53 -1.57 1.39
C SER A 83 -17.81 -0.19 1.98
N TYR A 84 -16.81 0.47 2.55
CA TYR A 84 -16.99 1.77 3.16
C TYR A 84 -15.73 2.62 3.09
N GLY A 85 -15.91 3.91 3.41
CA GLY A 85 -14.82 4.86 3.53
C GLY A 85 -15.29 6.16 4.14
N ALA A 86 -14.32 7.01 4.48
CA ALA A 86 -14.59 8.33 5.00
C ALA A 86 -13.57 9.36 4.48
N ASN A 87 -14.00 10.61 4.39
CA ASN A 87 -13.10 11.73 4.15
C ASN A 87 -13.48 12.95 5.00
N LYS A 88 -12.48 13.79 5.28
CA LYS A 88 -12.63 15.09 5.92
C LYS A 88 -11.45 15.95 5.51
N GLN A 89 -11.69 17.24 5.25
CA GLN A 89 -10.61 18.19 5.01
C GLN A 89 -9.63 18.19 6.19
N GLY A 90 -8.33 18.30 5.91
CA GLY A 90 -7.27 18.22 6.93
C GLY A 90 -6.97 16.80 7.42
N HIS A 91 -7.55 15.78 6.80
CA HIS A 91 -7.27 14.37 7.09
C HIS A 91 -6.99 13.59 5.80
N TYR A 92 -6.22 12.52 5.93
CA TYR A 92 -6.07 11.52 4.88
C TYR A 92 -7.34 10.72 4.75
N ALA A 93 -7.87 10.63 3.53
CA ALA A 93 -9.10 9.89 3.27
C ALA A 93 -8.86 8.39 3.43
N ALA A 94 -9.89 7.69 3.91
CA ALA A 94 -9.89 6.24 4.02
C ALA A 94 -10.91 5.65 3.06
N TRP A 95 -10.48 4.92 2.03
CA TRP A 95 -11.36 4.33 1.02
C TRP A 95 -11.11 2.84 0.84
N GLY A 96 -12.10 2.14 0.26
CA GLY A 96 -11.96 0.72 -0.11
C GLY A 96 -11.90 -0.24 1.07
N LEU A 97 -12.29 0.22 2.27
CA LEU A 97 -12.39 -0.63 3.44
C LEU A 97 -13.58 -1.57 3.30
N ARG A 98 -13.51 -2.75 3.92
CA ARG A 98 -14.56 -3.76 3.86
C ARG A 98 -14.90 -4.27 5.25
N TYR A 99 -16.19 -4.45 5.50
CA TYR A 99 -16.71 -5.17 6.65
C TYR A 99 -17.50 -6.37 6.16
N SER A 100 -17.26 -7.52 6.78
CA SER A 100 -17.94 -8.77 6.46
C SER A 100 -18.76 -9.23 7.65
N PHE A 101 -20.06 -9.34 7.45
CA PHE A 101 -20.98 -10.03 8.35
C PHE A 101 -20.68 -11.53 8.36
N THR A 102 -20.97 -12.19 9.47
CA THR A 102 -20.58 -13.58 9.72
C THR A 102 -21.68 -14.57 9.44
N SER A 103 -22.94 -14.18 9.61
CA SER A 103 -24.09 -15.06 9.39
C SER A 103 -25.37 -14.26 9.14
N THR A 104 -26.46 -14.96 8.83
CA THR A 104 -27.81 -14.40 8.77
C THR A 104 -28.70 -15.08 9.81
N HIS A 105 -29.54 -14.29 10.48
CA HIS A 105 -30.60 -14.78 11.35
C HIS A 105 -31.87 -13.96 11.10
N LEU A 106 -33.00 -14.62 10.80
CA LEU A 106 -34.27 -13.97 10.48
C LEU A 106 -34.15 -12.86 9.41
N LEU A 107 -33.43 -13.16 8.31
CA LEU A 107 -33.15 -12.21 7.22
C LEU A 107 -32.41 -10.93 7.68
N ARG A 108 -31.61 -11.03 8.74
CA ARG A 108 -30.71 -9.97 9.20
C ARG A 108 -29.28 -10.46 9.24
N TRP A 109 -28.38 -9.70 8.64
CA TRP A 109 -26.94 -9.90 8.76
C TRP A 109 -26.49 -9.73 10.21
N GLN A 110 -25.57 -10.59 10.63
CA GLN A 110 -25.00 -10.62 11.98
C GLN A 110 -23.48 -10.31 11.97
N PRO A 111 -22.94 -9.70 13.03
CA PRO A 111 -23.67 -9.13 14.17
C PRO A 111 -24.60 -7.98 13.72
N TRP A 112 -25.75 -7.85 14.39
CA TRP A 112 -26.68 -6.76 14.11
C TRP A 112 -26.20 -5.46 14.74
N ASN A 113 -26.05 -4.40 13.93
CA ASN A 113 -25.56 -3.09 14.35
C ASN A 113 -24.15 -3.08 15.00
N PRO A 114 -23.12 -3.64 14.34
CA PRO A 114 -21.76 -3.53 14.83
C PRO A 114 -21.29 -2.07 14.78
N THR A 115 -20.43 -1.71 15.73
CA THR A 115 -19.64 -0.47 15.65
C THR A 115 -18.35 -0.75 14.90
N ILE A 116 -18.12 -0.02 13.81
CA ILE A 116 -16.93 -0.12 12.96
C ILE A 116 -16.14 1.17 13.10
N GLU A 117 -14.90 1.08 13.57
CA GLU A 117 -14.03 2.24 13.69
C GLU A 117 -13.37 2.58 12.34
N VAL A 118 -13.41 3.85 11.97
CA VAL A 118 -12.77 4.38 10.76
C VAL A 118 -11.71 5.40 11.16
N LEU A 119 -10.45 5.05 10.95
CA LEU A 119 -9.32 5.93 11.26
C LEU A 119 -9.09 6.92 10.10
N LEU A 120 -9.28 8.22 10.38
CA LEU A 120 -8.84 9.31 9.51
C LEU A 120 -7.61 9.97 10.14
N LYS A 121 -6.43 9.65 9.64
CA LYS A 121 -5.18 10.27 10.11
C LYS A 121 -5.16 11.76 9.74
N ARG A 122 -4.82 12.64 10.68
CA ARG A 122 -4.70 14.08 10.39
C ARG A 122 -3.52 14.34 9.44
N ILE A 123 -3.69 15.30 8.56
CA ILE A 123 -2.58 15.91 7.84
C ILE A 123 -1.91 16.88 8.82
N LYS A 124 -0.62 16.70 9.12
CA LYS A 124 0.09 17.53 10.11
C LYS A 124 0.91 18.61 9.43
N ASN A 125 2.10 18.25 8.97
CA ASN A 125 3.04 19.16 8.35
C ASN A 125 3.71 18.50 7.14
N PRO A 126 2.99 18.29 6.02
CA PRO A 126 3.62 17.81 4.80
C PRO A 126 4.73 18.76 4.32
N VAL A 127 5.90 18.22 4.00
CA VAL A 127 7.07 18.99 3.53
C VAL A 127 7.46 18.61 2.10
N PRO A 128 8.13 19.50 1.35
CA PRO A 128 8.74 19.16 0.07
C PRO A 128 9.78 18.05 0.24
N MET A 129 9.82 17.11 -0.68
CA MET A 129 10.80 16.01 -0.66
C MET A 129 11.34 15.72 -2.06
N TYR A 130 12.53 15.12 -2.14
CA TYR A 130 12.94 14.39 -3.34
C TYR A 130 12.13 13.10 -3.39
N ALA A 131 11.13 13.05 -4.27
CA ALA A 131 10.23 11.92 -4.37
C ALA A 131 10.33 11.31 -5.77
N LYS A 132 10.61 10.01 -5.85
CA LYS A 132 10.73 9.32 -7.13
C LYS A 132 10.40 7.84 -7.03
N ARG A 133 9.67 7.37 -8.05
CA ARG A 133 9.63 5.96 -8.41
C ARG A 133 10.85 5.64 -9.26
N VAL A 134 11.69 4.77 -8.75
CA VAL A 134 12.89 4.30 -9.43
C VAL A 134 12.54 3.02 -10.18
N GLU A 135 12.91 2.98 -11.45
CA GLU A 135 12.97 1.75 -12.24
C GLU A 135 14.20 1.86 -13.12
N VAL A 136 15.26 1.17 -12.71
CA VAL A 136 16.56 1.24 -13.39
C VAL A 136 17.02 -0.17 -13.76
N LYS A 137 17.78 -0.27 -14.85
CA LYS A 137 18.45 -1.53 -15.19
C LYS A 137 19.68 -1.66 -14.31
N ILE A 138 20.01 -2.89 -13.94
CA ILE A 138 21.30 -3.19 -13.33
C ILE A 138 22.33 -3.26 -14.46
N PRO A 139 23.27 -2.31 -14.56
CA PRO A 139 24.21 -2.25 -15.66
C PRO A 139 25.25 -3.37 -15.61
N GLU A 140 25.72 -3.72 -14.41
CA GLU A 140 26.74 -4.74 -14.17
C GLU A 140 26.41 -5.57 -12.92
N PHE A 141 26.78 -6.85 -12.94
CA PHE A 141 26.64 -7.74 -11.78
C PHE A 141 27.98 -7.85 -11.07
N ASN A 142 27.97 -8.17 -9.78
CA ASN A 142 29.17 -8.32 -8.95
C ASN A 142 30.03 -7.06 -8.87
N GLN A 143 29.41 -5.90 -9.09
CA GLN A 143 30.03 -4.59 -8.96
C GLN A 143 29.12 -3.67 -8.12
N PRO A 144 29.69 -2.81 -7.27
CA PRO A 144 28.93 -1.81 -6.54
C PRO A 144 28.41 -0.73 -7.50
N ILE A 145 27.10 -0.50 -7.46
CA ILE A 145 26.40 0.50 -8.26
C ILE A 145 25.79 1.54 -7.32
N GLY A 146 26.26 2.78 -7.43
CA GLY A 146 25.77 3.90 -6.63
C GLY A 146 24.44 4.45 -7.16
N TYR A 147 23.58 4.89 -6.24
CA TYR A 147 22.38 5.67 -6.53
C TYR A 147 22.35 6.93 -5.66
N ASP A 148 22.15 8.09 -6.29
CA ASP A 148 22.03 9.39 -5.63
C ASP A 148 20.55 9.71 -5.44
N LEU A 149 20.10 9.78 -4.18
CA LEU A 149 18.70 10.03 -3.83
C LEU A 149 18.31 11.51 -3.97
N VAL A 150 19.29 12.42 -4.03
CA VAL A 150 19.03 13.86 -4.24
C VAL A 150 18.97 14.20 -5.73
N GLN A 151 19.79 13.56 -6.55
CA GLN A 151 19.70 13.68 -8.02
C GLN A 151 18.67 12.72 -8.63
N GLY A 152 18.32 11.67 -7.90
CA GLY A 152 17.42 10.62 -8.36
C GLY A 152 17.96 9.84 -9.56
N ASP A 153 19.26 9.58 -9.62
CA ASP A 153 19.90 8.89 -10.74
C ASP A 153 21.04 7.99 -10.25
N LEU A 154 21.41 7.02 -11.09
CA LEU A 154 22.61 6.23 -10.88
C LEU A 154 23.84 7.15 -10.85
N VAL A 155 24.83 6.80 -10.04
CA VAL A 155 26.11 7.49 -10.00
C VAL A 155 26.96 7.07 -11.20
N ALA A 156 27.91 7.93 -11.60
CA ALA A 156 28.87 7.60 -12.64
C ALA A 156 29.53 6.23 -12.40
N PRO A 157 29.76 5.43 -13.45
CA PRO A 157 29.66 5.77 -14.88
C PRO A 157 28.25 5.60 -15.49
N TYR A 158 27.25 5.16 -14.72
CA TYR A 158 25.97 4.70 -15.28
C TYR A 158 24.85 5.76 -15.28
N GLY A 159 25.08 6.90 -14.65
CA GLY A 159 24.14 8.02 -14.63
C GLY A 159 24.81 9.33 -14.22
N LYS A 160 23.99 10.31 -13.84
CA LYS A 160 24.41 11.68 -13.48
C LYS A 160 24.39 11.95 -11.98
N GLY A 161 24.12 10.93 -11.16
CA GLY A 161 24.26 11.00 -9.71
C GLY A 161 25.69 11.38 -9.31
N GLN A 162 25.82 12.16 -8.25
CA GLN A 162 27.09 12.71 -7.80
C GLN A 162 27.57 12.06 -6.50
N LEU A 163 26.63 11.67 -5.64
CA LEU A 163 26.93 11.04 -4.36
C LEU A 163 26.15 9.74 -4.22
N SER A 164 26.85 8.63 -3.98
CA SER A 164 26.22 7.34 -3.71
C SER A 164 25.57 7.40 -2.33
N ASP A 165 24.27 7.61 -2.26
CA ASP A 165 23.53 7.45 -0.99
C ASP A 165 23.28 5.95 -0.73
N LEU A 166 22.94 5.22 -1.78
CA LEU A 166 22.75 3.77 -1.79
C LEU A 166 23.81 3.12 -2.69
N ILE A 167 24.32 1.96 -2.26
CA ILE A 167 25.20 1.12 -3.07
C ILE A 167 24.54 -0.24 -3.21
N PHE A 168 24.19 -0.60 -4.43
CA PHE A 168 23.63 -1.90 -4.77
C PHE A 168 24.70 -2.80 -5.37
N GLU A 169 24.69 -4.07 -4.97
CA GLU A 169 25.48 -5.12 -5.61
C GLU A 169 24.56 -6.31 -5.83
N ALA A 170 24.46 -6.76 -7.07
CA ALA A 170 23.64 -7.91 -7.43
C ALA A 170 24.53 -9.03 -7.97
N ASP A 171 24.41 -10.21 -7.38
CA ASP A 171 24.98 -11.46 -7.92
C ASP A 171 23.83 -12.35 -8.39
N ARG A 172 24.01 -13.02 -9.53
CA ARG A 172 23.02 -13.99 -10.01
C ARG A 172 23.65 -15.10 -10.81
N LYS A 173 23.04 -16.27 -10.73
CA LYS A 173 23.23 -17.39 -11.64
C LYS A 173 21.89 -17.73 -12.29
N VAL A 174 21.79 -17.54 -13.60
CA VAL A 174 20.57 -17.81 -14.37
C VAL A 174 20.85 -18.93 -15.37
N VAL A 175 20.20 -20.07 -15.17
CA VAL A 175 20.20 -21.18 -16.14
C VAL A 175 18.97 -21.07 -17.06
N SER A 176 17.80 -20.80 -16.47
CA SER A 176 16.55 -20.55 -17.19
C SER A 176 15.59 -19.70 -16.34
N ASP A 177 14.41 -19.38 -16.87
CA ASP A 177 13.35 -18.74 -16.08
C ASP A 177 12.71 -19.67 -15.04
N GLN A 178 13.10 -20.95 -15.01
CA GLN A 178 12.72 -21.96 -14.02
C GLN A 178 13.88 -22.38 -13.11
N GLU A 179 15.08 -21.87 -13.35
CA GLU A 179 16.30 -22.29 -12.65
C GLU A 179 17.26 -21.12 -12.53
N TYR A 180 17.22 -20.46 -11.37
CA TYR A 180 18.09 -19.34 -11.05
C TYR A 180 18.28 -19.16 -9.54
N ASP A 181 19.40 -18.55 -9.19
CA ASP A 181 19.73 -18.06 -7.85
C ASP A 181 20.23 -16.63 -7.96
N GLY A 182 19.98 -15.84 -6.93
CA GLY A 182 20.47 -14.49 -6.90
C GLY A 182 20.41 -13.84 -5.54
N THR A 183 21.31 -12.88 -5.34
CA THR A 183 21.32 -11.99 -4.18
C THR A 183 21.40 -10.54 -4.63
N LEU A 184 20.63 -9.68 -3.97
CA LEU A 184 20.76 -8.23 -4.04
C LEU A 184 21.22 -7.75 -2.66
N THR A 185 22.35 -7.06 -2.60
CA THR A 185 22.83 -6.42 -1.38
C THR A 185 22.75 -4.91 -1.52
N LEU A 186 22.14 -4.26 -0.54
CA LEU A 186 22.18 -2.81 -0.34
C LEU A 186 23.15 -2.48 0.78
N ARG A 187 24.00 -1.48 0.55
CA ARG A 187 24.87 -0.84 1.53
C ARG A 187 24.71 0.68 1.46
N PHE A 188 25.19 1.36 2.49
CA PHE A 188 25.25 2.81 2.56
C PHE A 188 26.70 3.30 2.56
N SER A 189 26.94 4.45 1.94
CA SER A 189 28.30 4.96 1.73
C SER A 189 28.91 5.62 2.96
N ASN A 190 28.10 6.17 3.87
CA ASN A 190 28.59 6.89 5.05
C ASN A 190 28.28 6.15 6.34
N GLU A 191 29.18 6.30 7.32
CA GLU A 191 28.96 5.76 8.65
C GLU A 191 27.77 6.44 9.34
N GLY A 192 26.81 5.65 9.84
CA GLY A 192 25.58 6.14 10.44
C GLY A 192 24.41 6.25 9.46
N ASP A 193 24.66 6.13 8.16
CA ASP A 193 23.58 5.94 7.19
C ASP A 193 23.01 4.52 7.31
N GLY A 194 21.75 4.35 6.91
CA GLY A 194 21.11 3.06 7.03
C GLY A 194 19.62 3.05 6.72
N LEU A 195 19.01 1.90 6.97
CA LEU A 195 17.56 1.69 6.89
C LEU A 195 17.00 1.07 8.16
N VAL A 196 15.73 1.37 8.47
CA VAL A 196 14.93 0.69 9.49
C VAL A 196 13.75 0.03 8.79
N ALA A 197 13.61 -1.28 8.97
CA ALA A 197 12.49 -2.04 8.43
C ALA A 197 11.17 -1.64 9.10
N HIS A 198 10.11 -1.51 8.29
CA HIS A 198 8.77 -1.20 8.76
C HIS A 198 7.73 -2.00 7.98
N GLU A 199 7.15 -3.02 8.62
CA GLU A 199 6.04 -3.77 8.05
C GLU A 199 4.70 -3.08 8.32
N ILE A 200 3.89 -2.94 7.27
CA ILE A 200 2.51 -2.48 7.40
C ILE A 200 1.56 -3.67 7.65
N PRO A 201 0.39 -3.44 8.28
CA PRO A 201 -0.63 -4.48 8.43
C PRO A 201 -1.19 -4.95 7.07
N GLN A 202 -1.87 -6.09 7.07
CA GLN A 202 -2.68 -6.55 5.94
C GLN A 202 -4.17 -6.54 6.34
N PRO A 203 -5.06 -5.90 5.57
CA PRO A 203 -4.78 -5.14 4.34
C PRO A 203 -3.99 -3.84 4.62
N ASP A 204 -3.45 -3.26 3.54
CA ASP A 204 -2.72 -1.98 3.60
C ASP A 204 -3.60 -0.91 4.29
N PRO A 205 -3.04 -0.12 5.21
CA PRO A 205 -3.79 0.93 5.87
C PRO A 205 -4.14 2.02 4.84
N PRO A 206 -5.39 2.49 4.79
CA PRO A 206 -5.76 3.53 3.85
C PRO A 206 -5.24 4.91 4.31
N GLY A 207 -5.03 5.81 3.36
CA GLY A 207 -4.40 7.11 3.62
C GLY A 207 -2.93 6.95 4.00
N LEU A 208 -2.46 7.71 5.01
CA LEU A 208 -1.04 7.73 5.37
C LEU A 208 -0.51 6.34 5.77
N ARG A 209 0.27 5.72 4.87
CA ARG A 209 0.82 4.35 4.98
C ARG A 209 1.82 4.16 6.12
N MET A 210 2.77 5.09 6.24
CA MET A 210 3.85 5.05 7.23
C MET A 210 3.67 6.09 8.35
N PRO A 211 4.29 5.94 9.53
CA PRO A 211 4.30 6.96 10.57
C PRO A 211 4.76 8.34 10.07
N TYR A 212 4.38 9.41 10.78
CA TYR A 212 4.76 10.79 10.45
C TYR A 212 6.27 11.07 10.60
N ILE A 213 6.92 10.39 11.54
CA ILE A 213 8.28 10.66 11.97
C ILE A 213 9.12 9.39 11.84
N ALA A 214 10.32 9.52 11.25
CA ALA A 214 11.30 8.45 11.19
C ALA A 214 11.90 8.14 12.59
N PRO A 215 12.30 6.89 12.88
CA PRO A 215 12.96 6.54 14.14
C PRO A 215 14.24 7.34 14.42
N ASP A 216 14.63 7.43 15.69
CA ASP A 216 15.93 8.04 16.07
C ASP A 216 17.11 7.09 15.83
N ASP A 217 16.89 5.79 16.01
CA ASP A 217 17.89 4.73 16.02
C ASP A 217 17.43 3.48 15.24
N GLY A 218 18.22 2.40 15.31
CA GLY A 218 17.92 1.12 14.67
C GLY A 218 18.33 1.02 13.19
N TYR A 219 18.97 2.06 12.64
CA TYR A 219 19.42 2.10 11.25
C TYR A 219 20.54 1.08 11.01
N VAL A 220 20.27 0.07 10.17
CA VAL A 220 21.27 -0.90 9.74
C VAL A 220 21.93 -0.44 8.44
N SER A 221 23.25 -0.59 8.37
CA SER A 221 24.07 -0.10 7.24
C SER A 221 24.09 -1.04 6.03
N SER A 222 23.43 -2.19 6.11
CA SER A 222 23.30 -3.12 5.00
C SER A 222 22.07 -4.01 5.11
N LYS A 223 21.54 -4.44 3.97
CA LYS A 223 20.51 -5.48 3.88
C LYS A 223 20.72 -6.30 2.62
N THR A 224 20.48 -7.61 2.71
CA THR A 224 20.55 -8.52 1.58
C THR A 224 19.19 -9.19 1.37
N TRP A 225 18.81 -9.30 0.10
CA TRP A 225 17.66 -10.07 -0.35
C TRP A 225 18.14 -11.22 -1.21
N GLU A 226 17.52 -12.38 -1.01
CA GLU A 226 17.68 -13.58 -1.81
C GLU A 226 16.44 -13.80 -2.68
N GLU A 227 16.68 -14.19 -3.94
CA GLU A 227 15.66 -14.68 -4.86
C GLU A 227 16.17 -15.95 -5.56
N SER A 228 15.39 -17.03 -5.51
CA SER A 228 15.72 -18.25 -6.26
C SER A 228 14.48 -18.98 -6.76
N ARG A 229 14.66 -19.74 -7.83
CA ARG A 229 13.64 -20.59 -8.42
C ARG A 229 14.29 -21.87 -8.94
N HIS A 230 13.75 -23.00 -8.52
CA HIS A 230 14.24 -24.34 -8.88
C HIS A 230 13.07 -25.26 -9.25
N THR A 231 12.41 -24.97 -10.37
CA THR A 231 11.18 -25.65 -10.84
C THR A 231 11.43 -26.58 -12.04
N SER A 232 12.64 -26.59 -12.62
CA SER A 232 13.01 -27.35 -13.82
C SER A 232 13.09 -28.88 -13.61
N ALA A 233 13.36 -29.37 -12.39
CA ALA A 233 13.75 -30.77 -12.18
C ALA A 233 12.84 -31.62 -11.26
N ARG A 234 11.81 -31.06 -10.59
CA ARG A 234 10.95 -31.83 -9.64
C ARG A 234 9.51 -31.34 -9.61
N ARG A 235 8.57 -32.25 -9.30
CA ARG A 235 7.14 -31.97 -9.01
C ARG A 235 6.92 -31.00 -7.82
N ASN A 236 7.95 -30.76 -7.00
CA ASN A 236 7.96 -29.80 -5.90
C ASN A 236 9.05 -28.76 -6.14
N GLY A 237 8.84 -27.87 -7.10
CA GLY A 237 9.76 -26.76 -7.33
C GLY A 237 9.68 -25.74 -6.18
N ASN A 238 10.83 -25.19 -5.78
CA ASN A 238 10.91 -24.17 -4.74
C ASN A 238 11.08 -22.78 -5.37
N ILE A 239 10.31 -21.82 -4.87
CA ILE A 239 10.50 -20.39 -5.15
C ILE A 239 10.82 -19.74 -3.81
N ILE A 240 11.97 -19.08 -3.72
CA ILE A 240 12.38 -18.33 -2.54
C ILE A 240 12.40 -16.86 -2.94
N SER A 241 11.74 -16.03 -2.15
CA SER A 241 11.93 -14.58 -2.17
C SER A 241 11.86 -14.10 -0.73
N THR A 242 12.89 -13.39 -0.32
CA THR A 242 12.96 -12.76 1.01
C THR A 242 12.33 -11.36 1.03
N ALA A 243 11.92 -10.85 -0.14
CA ALA A 243 11.21 -9.59 -0.24
C ALA A 243 9.74 -9.76 0.20
N SER A 244 9.20 -8.75 0.88
CA SER A 244 7.82 -8.77 1.36
C SER A 244 7.01 -7.61 0.80
N ASN A 245 5.81 -7.88 0.28
CA ASN A 245 4.91 -6.84 -0.21
C ASN A 245 4.40 -5.89 0.90
N ARG A 246 4.57 -6.26 2.18
CA ARG A 246 4.24 -5.46 3.36
C ARG A 246 5.43 -4.66 3.87
N MET A 247 6.64 -4.92 3.37
CA MET A 247 7.84 -4.26 3.82
C MET A 247 7.92 -2.83 3.27
N ASN A 248 8.40 -1.93 4.12
CA ASN A 248 8.72 -0.55 3.81
C ASN A 248 9.96 -0.20 4.65
N TYR A 249 10.56 0.96 4.39
CA TYR A 249 11.74 1.37 5.15
C TYR A 249 11.69 2.83 5.53
N PHE A 250 12.21 3.16 6.70
CA PHE A 250 12.78 4.48 6.94
C PHE A 250 14.23 4.47 6.49
N ILE A 251 14.71 5.59 6.00
CA ILE A 251 16.09 5.75 5.55
C ILE A 251 16.75 6.96 6.19
N ARG A 252 18.04 6.86 6.47
CA ARG A 252 18.90 7.97 6.88
C ARG A 252 20.14 7.98 5.99
N VAL A 253 20.41 9.10 5.34
CA VAL A 253 21.57 9.27 4.44
C VAL A 253 22.28 10.59 4.68
N ARG A 254 23.52 10.72 4.20
CA ARG A 254 24.34 11.93 4.31
C ARG A 254 24.51 12.39 5.76
N THR A 255 24.69 11.42 6.65
CA THR A 255 24.96 11.67 8.07
C THR A 255 26.26 12.45 8.22
N VAL A 256 26.19 13.57 8.95
CA VAL A 256 27.33 14.36 9.41
C VAL A 256 27.44 14.18 10.91
N ARG A 257 28.66 13.92 11.38
CA ARG A 257 28.97 13.76 12.80
C ARG A 257 29.93 14.83 13.27
N ASP A 258 29.83 15.21 14.54
CA ASP A 258 30.84 16.01 15.21
C ASP A 258 32.08 15.18 15.58
N LYS A 259 33.06 15.80 16.24
CA LYS A 259 34.33 15.16 16.64
C LYS A 259 34.12 14.05 17.67
N GLU A 260 33.01 14.13 18.40
CA GLU A 260 32.58 13.19 19.43
C GLU A 260 31.78 12.02 18.83
N GLY A 261 31.54 12.02 17.51
CA GLY A 261 30.82 10.98 16.79
C GLY A 261 29.30 11.10 16.87
N LYS A 262 28.77 12.20 17.43
CA LYS A 262 27.33 12.45 17.51
C LYS A 262 26.83 13.00 16.18
N ILE A 263 25.67 12.53 15.75
CA ILE A 263 25.01 13.02 14.54
C ILE A 263 24.55 14.47 14.76
N VAL A 264 25.07 15.38 13.93
CA VAL A 264 24.69 16.80 13.92
C VAL A 264 23.68 17.13 12.82
N SER A 265 23.70 16.37 11.74
CA SER A 265 22.69 16.45 10.67
C SER A 265 22.66 15.15 9.88
N ALA A 266 21.51 14.83 9.29
CA ALA A 266 21.35 13.78 8.29
C ALA A 266 20.10 14.08 7.48
N LEU A 267 19.94 13.46 6.31
CA LEU A 267 18.67 13.47 5.59
C LEU A 267 17.87 12.23 5.95
N TYR A 268 16.59 12.40 6.24
CA TYR A 268 15.68 11.33 6.60
C TYR A 268 14.64 11.12 5.52
N GLY A 269 14.17 9.90 5.36
CA GLY A 269 13.15 9.61 4.36
C GLY A 269 12.44 8.30 4.61
N LYS A 270 11.66 7.90 3.61
CA LYS A 270 10.97 6.62 3.59
C LYS A 270 11.01 5.98 2.20
N ILE A 271 10.89 4.67 2.19
CA ILE A 271 10.75 3.83 1.01
C ILE A 271 9.41 3.10 1.12
N HIS A 272 8.54 3.30 0.14
CA HIS A 272 7.28 2.57 0.05
C HIS A 272 7.49 1.26 -0.72
N GLY A 273 7.12 0.16 -0.08
CA GLY A 273 7.36 -1.19 -0.59
C GLY A 273 8.80 -1.65 -0.37
N ASP A 274 9.02 -2.95 -0.58
CA ASP A 274 10.36 -3.51 -0.60
C ASP A 274 11.12 -3.12 -1.88
N PHE A 275 12.43 -3.34 -1.89
CA PHE A 275 13.22 -3.25 -3.11
C PHE A 275 12.84 -4.40 -4.03
N ARG A 276 12.24 -4.08 -5.18
CA ARG A 276 11.90 -5.07 -6.19
C ARG A 276 13.09 -5.27 -7.11
N TRP A 277 13.72 -6.42 -6.97
CA TRP A 277 14.72 -6.87 -7.91
C TRP A 277 14.07 -7.70 -9.00
N PHE A 278 14.22 -7.27 -10.26
CA PHE A 278 13.92 -8.09 -11.40
C PHE A 278 15.20 -8.87 -11.71
N ILE A 279 15.27 -10.15 -11.31
CA ILE A 279 16.48 -10.96 -11.52
C ILE A 279 16.86 -11.12 -13.00
N GLY A 280 15.93 -10.88 -13.93
CA GLY A 280 16.18 -10.91 -15.36
C GLY A 280 16.36 -12.33 -15.93
N ALA A 281 15.59 -13.30 -15.40
CA ALA A 281 15.60 -14.68 -15.87
C ALA A 281 14.84 -14.90 -17.20
N ARG A 282 14.05 -13.92 -17.63
CA ARG A 282 13.53 -13.79 -19.00
C ARG A 282 14.21 -12.62 -19.69
N ALA A 283 14.82 -12.86 -20.84
CA ALA A 283 15.51 -11.84 -21.62
C ALA A 283 14.56 -10.70 -22.03
N PRO A 284 15.03 -9.43 -22.08
CA PRO A 284 16.07 -8.82 -21.27
C PRO A 284 15.44 -7.67 -20.43
N LYS A 285 15.63 -7.62 -19.11
CA LYS A 285 16.76 -6.96 -18.44
C LYS A 285 16.57 -7.14 -16.94
N SER A 286 17.64 -7.45 -16.22
CA SER A 286 17.60 -7.29 -14.76
C SER A 286 17.46 -5.81 -14.42
N GLY A 287 16.76 -5.53 -13.34
CA GLY A 287 16.52 -4.16 -12.92
C GLY A 287 16.15 -4.09 -11.45
N LEU A 288 16.10 -2.87 -10.95
CA LEU A 288 15.75 -2.53 -9.60
C LEU A 288 14.61 -1.52 -9.64
N ALA A 289 13.58 -1.74 -8.81
CA ALA A 289 12.52 -0.78 -8.61
C ALA A 289 12.20 -0.56 -7.13
N PHE A 290 12.03 0.71 -6.76
CA PHE A 290 11.62 1.14 -5.42
C PHE A 290 11.02 2.54 -5.51
N ILE A 291 10.28 2.98 -4.49
CA ILE A 291 9.71 4.32 -4.43
C ILE A 291 10.25 4.96 -3.16
N TYR A 292 10.89 6.13 -3.27
CA TYR A 292 11.42 6.83 -2.11
C TYR A 292 10.91 8.27 -2.02
N TYR A 293 10.98 8.78 -0.79
CA TYR A 293 10.71 10.17 -0.43
C TYR A 293 11.81 10.57 0.55
N LEU A 294 12.65 11.53 0.17
CA LEU A 294 13.77 12.01 0.97
C LEU A 294 13.55 13.47 1.37
N ASN A 295 13.54 13.73 2.67
CA ASN A 295 13.39 15.05 3.23
C ASN A 295 14.73 15.81 3.22
N PRO A 296 14.84 16.95 2.50
CA PRO A 296 16.05 17.76 2.49
C PRO A 296 16.28 18.60 3.76
N ASP A 297 15.25 18.80 4.59
CA ASP A 297 15.30 19.77 5.70
C ASP A 297 16.07 19.25 6.93
N GLY A 298 16.46 17.97 6.90
CA GLY A 298 17.21 17.30 7.95
C GLY A 298 16.41 16.90 9.19
N THR A 299 15.11 17.21 9.23
CA THR A 299 14.20 16.71 10.24
C THR A 299 13.79 15.27 9.93
N ARG A 300 13.28 14.57 10.95
CA ARG A 300 12.76 13.21 10.80
C ARG A 300 11.34 13.16 10.23
N ASN A 301 10.77 14.29 9.82
CA ASN A 301 9.45 14.33 9.23
C ASN A 301 9.47 13.59 7.89
N VAL A 302 8.61 12.58 7.73
CA VAL A 302 8.45 11.79 6.50
C VAL A 302 7.07 11.96 5.85
N GLU A 303 6.32 12.99 6.27
CA GLU A 303 5.07 13.41 5.65
C GLU A 303 5.37 14.22 4.37
N TYR A 304 5.08 13.66 3.21
CA TYR A 304 5.40 14.26 1.92
C TYR A 304 4.25 15.14 1.41
N ASP A 305 4.58 16.33 0.92
CA ASP A 305 3.65 17.19 0.17
C ASP A 305 3.67 16.85 -1.33
N PRO A 306 2.60 16.21 -1.88
CA PRO A 306 2.56 15.82 -3.28
C PRO A 306 2.69 16.98 -4.27
N LYS A 307 2.39 18.21 -3.85
CA LYS A 307 2.47 19.39 -4.73
C LYS A 307 3.88 19.98 -4.81
N ARG A 308 4.82 19.48 -4.01
CA ARG A 308 6.18 20.03 -3.88
C ARG A 308 7.25 18.94 -4.00
N ASN A 309 7.25 18.23 -5.13
CA ASN A 309 8.38 17.37 -5.50
C ASN A 309 9.61 18.24 -5.86
N LEU A 310 10.76 17.92 -5.29
CA LEU A 310 12.02 18.64 -5.52
C LEU A 310 12.81 18.11 -6.72
N LEU A 311 12.46 16.93 -7.24
CA LEU A 311 13.03 16.40 -8.47
C LEU A 311 12.27 16.97 -9.67
N LYS A 312 13.00 17.50 -10.65
CA LYS A 312 12.43 17.89 -11.94
C LYS A 312 12.16 16.64 -12.75
N SER A 313 10.97 16.08 -12.61
CA SER A 313 10.56 14.93 -13.40
C SER A 313 10.18 15.32 -14.84
N SER A 314 10.61 14.51 -15.81
CA SER A 314 10.19 14.66 -17.21
C SER A 314 8.87 13.91 -17.45
N LYS A 315 7.76 14.50 -17.02
CA LYS A 315 6.37 14.33 -17.51
C LYS A 315 5.75 12.91 -17.69
N ARG A 316 6.41 11.81 -17.35
CA ARG A 316 5.83 10.44 -17.45
C ARG A 316 5.80 9.64 -16.16
N ASP A 317 6.63 9.98 -15.16
CA ASP A 317 6.69 9.26 -13.88
C ASP A 317 5.78 9.88 -12.80
N ASP A 318 5.00 10.92 -13.16
CA ASP A 318 4.39 11.83 -12.18
C ASP A 318 3.06 11.39 -11.59
N SER A 319 2.25 10.69 -12.38
CA SER A 319 0.89 10.34 -11.96
C SER A 319 0.85 9.33 -10.80
N ASP A 320 1.89 8.50 -10.67
CA ASP A 320 1.86 7.40 -9.71
C ASP A 320 2.26 7.84 -8.31
N TYR A 321 3.18 8.80 -8.16
CA TYR A 321 3.52 9.30 -6.82
C TYR A 321 2.46 10.24 -6.25
N GLU A 322 1.63 10.89 -7.08
CA GLU A 322 0.45 11.64 -6.62
C GLU A 322 -0.58 10.69 -6.00
N ASN A 323 -0.70 9.46 -6.53
CA ASN A 323 -1.56 8.41 -6.00
C ASN A 323 -0.93 7.60 -4.84
N LEU A 324 0.38 7.77 -4.61
CA LEU A 324 1.13 7.10 -3.53
C LEU A 324 1.57 8.07 -2.41
N ALA A 325 1.33 9.37 -2.61
CA ALA A 325 1.44 10.38 -1.58
C ALA A 325 0.12 10.39 -0.81
N PRO A 326 0.22 9.84 0.41
CA PRO A 326 -0.85 9.19 1.18
C PRO A 326 -1.94 8.43 0.44
#